data_AF-A0A365Z8N4-F1
#
_entry.id   AF-A0A365Z8N4-F1
#
_cell.length_a   1.000
_cell.length_b   1.000
_cell.length_c   1.000
_cell.angle_alpha   90.00
_cell.angle_beta   90.00
_cell.angle_gamma   90.00
#
_symmetry.space_group_name_H-M   'P 1'
#
loop_
_entity.id
_entity.type
_entity.pdbx_description
1 polymer ?
#
loop_
_entity_poly.entity_id
_entity_poly.type
_entity_poly.pdbx_seq_one_letter_code
_entity_poly.pdbx_strand_id
1 'polypeptide(L)' 'MSAKFRYWCGECGHKTPWLDEGEGAERLADHYLRRHPGTEPGGDFEIRAGEGQRSGCLGGVARLFLLFPG' A
#
# COMPACT_ATOMS: atom_id res chain seq x y z
N MET A 1 16.90 1.88 -16.16
CA MET A 1 16.46 0.97 -15.09
C MET A 1 15.11 1.45 -14.60
N SER A 2 14.05 0.65 -14.68
CA SER A 2 12.73 1.05 -14.20
C SER A 2 12.66 0.95 -12.68
N ALA A 3 12.05 1.95 -12.04
CA ALA A 3 11.75 1.87 -10.62
C ALA A 3 10.79 0.71 -10.35
N LYS A 4 11.00 0.00 -9.23
CA LYS A 4 10.08 -1.04 -8.77
C LYS A 4 9.27 -0.56 -7.59
N PHE A 5 7.99 -0.87 -7.60
CA PHE A 5 7.00 -0.44 -6.63
C PHE A 5 6.50 -1.65 -5.83
N ARG A 6 6.26 -1.45 -4.54
CA ARG A 6 5.65 -2.44 -3.66
C ARG A 6 4.49 -1.80 -2.93
N TYR A 7 3.28 -2.30 -3.17
CA TYR A 7 2.03 -1.76 -2.63
C TYR A 7 1.57 -2.57 -1.42
N TRP A 8 0.94 -1.89 -0.47
CA TRP A 8 0.59 -2.38 0.86
C TRP A 8 -0.90 -2.12 1.09
N CYS A 9 -1.62 -3.11 1.59
CA CYS A 9 -3.01 -2.95 2.01
C CYS A 9 -3.06 -2.35 3.42
N GLY A 10 -3.75 -1.23 3.58
CA GLY A 10 -3.94 -0.57 4.88
C GLY A 10 -4.88 -1.30 5.84
N GLU A 11 -5.66 -2.28 5.35
CA GLU A 11 -6.66 -2.99 6.15
C GLU A 11 -6.11 -4.29 6.77
N CYS A 12 -5.35 -5.07 6.00
CA CYS A 12 -4.92 -6.41 6.42
C CYS A 12 -3.40 -6.62 6.38
N GLY A 13 -2.62 -5.60 6.00
CA GLY A 13 -1.17 -5.69 5.91
C GLY A 13 -0.64 -6.54 4.74
N HIS A 14 -1.50 -6.92 3.79
CA HIS A 14 -1.08 -7.60 2.56
C HIS A 14 -0.10 -6.72 1.77
N LYS A 15 0.93 -7.32 1.17
CA LYS A 15 1.92 -6.62 0.36
C LYS A 15 2.08 -7.29 -1.01
N THR A 16 2.09 -6.49 -2.06
CA THR A 16 2.40 -6.98 -3.40
C THR A 16 3.91 -7.28 -3.53
N PRO A 17 4.34 -8.13 -4.47
CA PRO A 17 5.75 -8.23 -4.81
C PRO A 17 6.25 -6.92 -5.44
N TRP A 18 7.57 -6.78 -5.57
CA TRP A 18 8.18 -5.64 -6.29
C TRP A 18 7.81 -5.73 -7.77
N LEU A 19 6.93 -4.85 -8.22
CA LEU A 19 6.36 -4.82 -9.56
C LEU A 19 6.60 -3.46 -10.20
N ASP A 20 6.23 -3.32 -11.46
CA ASP A 20 6.11 -2.00 -12.05
C ASP A 20 4.88 -1.28 -11.46
N GLU A 21 4.87 0.06 -11.52
CA GLU A 21 3.85 0.90 -10.87
C GLU A 21 2.42 0.45 -11.19
N GLY A 22 2.11 0.34 -12.49
CA GLY A 22 0.78 -0.06 -12.96
C GLY A 22 0.39 -1.45 -12.48
N GLU A 23 1.28 -2.44 -12.59
CA GLU A 23 0.94 -3.81 -12.16
C GLU A 23 0.78 -3.92 -10.65
N GLY A 24 1.55 -3.15 -9.88
CA GLY A 24 1.40 -3.08 -8.43
C GLY A 24 0.07 -2.45 -8.00
N ALA A 25 -0.34 -1.36 -8.67
CA ALA A 25 -1.61 -0.68 -8.42
C ALA A 25 -2.81 -1.58 -8.75
N GLU A 26 -2.80 -2.23 -9.92
CA GLU A 26 -3.86 -3.15 -10.34
C GLU A 26 -4.02 -4.32 -9.36
N ARG A 27 -2.90 -4.91 -8.89
CA ARG A 27 -2.96 -5.99 -7.90
C ARG A 27 -3.47 -5.54 -6.54
N LEU A 28 -3.15 -4.32 -6.11
CA LEU A 28 -3.71 -3.76 -4.88
C LEU A 28 -5.22 -3.52 -5.02
N ALA A 29 -5.67 -2.98 -6.16
CA ALA A 29 -7.08 -2.76 -6.44
C ALA A 29 -7.86 -4.08 -6.47
N ASP A 30 -7.36 -5.09 -7.19
CA ASP A 30 -7.94 -6.44 -7.21
C ASP A 30 -8.01 -7.06 -5.80
N HIS A 31 -6.96 -6.87 -5.00
CA HIS A 31 -6.96 -7.29 -3.61
C HIS A 31 -8.08 -6.62 -2.80
N TYR A 32 -8.26 -5.30 -2.90
CA TYR A 32 -9.34 -4.58 -2.22
C TYR A 32 -10.72 -5.08 -2.67
N LEU A 33 -10.93 -5.28 -3.97
CA LEU A 33 -12.21 -5.80 -4.48
C LEU A 33 -12.54 -7.20 -3.93
N ARG A 34 -11.53 -8.07 -3.77
CA ARG A 34 -11.74 -9.45 -3.30
C ARG A 34 -11.79 -9.60 -1.79
N ARG A 35 -10.99 -8.82 -1.06
CA ARG A 35 -10.77 -8.99 0.38
C ARG A 35 -11.44 -7.91 1.22
N HIS A 36 -11.68 -6.73 0.65
CA HIS A 36 -12.25 -5.56 1.31
C HIS A 36 -13.37 -4.92 0.48
N PRO A 37 -14.43 -5.68 0.11
CA PRO A 37 -15.50 -5.15 -0.72
C PRO A 37 -16.17 -3.94 -0.05
N GLY A 38 -16.28 -2.83 -0.78
CA GLY A 38 -16.87 -1.59 -0.27
C GLY A 38 -15.96 -0.76 0.63
N THR A 39 -14.70 -1.15 0.81
CA THR A 39 -13.69 -0.31 1.48
C THR A 39 -12.88 0.45 0.43
N GLU A 40 -12.74 1.77 0.60
CA GLU A 40 -11.88 2.56 -0.27
C GLU A 40 -10.41 2.12 -0.12
N PRO A 41 -9.63 2.08 -1.22
CA PRO A 41 -8.22 1.71 -1.16
C PRO A 41 -7.42 2.72 -0.31
N GLY A 42 -7.14 2.37 0.93
CA GLY A 42 -6.31 3.14 1.87
C GLY A 42 -4.88 2.63 2.00
N GLY A 43 -4.34 2.02 0.94
CA GLY A 43 -3.03 1.40 0.96
C GLY A 43 -1.85 2.37 0.79
N ASP A 44 -0.65 1.90 1.15
CA ASP A 44 0.63 2.62 0.97
C ASP A 44 1.48 1.97 -0.12
N PHE A 45 2.56 2.63 -0.54
CA PHE A 45 3.53 2.03 -1.44
C PHE A 45 4.98 2.45 -1.14
N GLU A 46 5.91 1.57 -1.51
CA GLU A 46 7.34 1.83 -1.49
C GLU A 46 7.90 1.83 -2.89
N ILE A 47 8.89 2.69 -3.12
CA ILE A 47 9.61 2.77 -4.38
C ILE A 47 11.05 2.30 -4.15
N ARG A 48 11.49 1.33 -4.94
CA ARG A 48 12.88 0.92 -5.08
C ARG A 48 13.38 1.41 -6.43
N ALA A 49 13.96 2.59 -6.45
CA ALA A 49 14.83 3.02 -7.53
C ALA A 49 16.18 2.28 -7.38
N GLY A 50 16.71 1.72 -8.47
CA GLY A 50 18.02 1.08 -8.48
C GLY A 50 19.07 2.02 -7.87
N GLU A 51 19.79 1.51 -6.85
CA GLU A 51 20.85 2.15 -6.06
C GLU A 51 20.90 3.69 -6.10
N GLY A 52 20.27 4.35 -5.11
CA GLY A 52 20.64 5.74 -4.85
C GLY A 52 19.73 6.60 -3.98
N GLN A 53 18.50 6.22 -3.64
CA GLN A 53 17.62 7.15 -2.93
C GLN A 53 16.92 6.50 -1.72
N ARG A 54 17.46 6.83 -0.54
CA ARG A 54 16.77 6.83 0.73
C ARG A 54 15.54 7.74 0.59
N SER A 55 14.33 7.19 0.61
CA SER A 55 13.15 7.99 0.93
C SER A 55 12.17 7.14 1.73
N GLY A 56 12.41 7.11 3.04
CA GLY A 56 11.40 6.73 4.00
C GLY A 56 10.42 7.89 4.11
N CYS A 57 9.33 7.84 3.36
CA CYS A 57 8.15 8.63 3.67
C CYS A 57 7.21 7.74 4.48
N LEU A 58 7.34 7.85 5.81
CA LEU A 58 6.32 7.43 6.76
C LEU A 58 5.01 8.15 6.42
N GLY A 59 4.13 7.48 5.70
CA GLY A 59 2.78 7.96 5.36
C GLY A 59 1.67 7.20 6.08
N GLY A 60 1.99 6.49 7.16
CA GLY A 60 0.99 5.78 7.96
C GLY A 60 0.04 6.76 8.65
N VAL A 61 -1.10 7.04 8.02
CA VAL A 61 -2.29 7.49 8.75
C VAL A 61 -2.76 6.31 9.58
N ALA A 62 -2.18 6.19 10.77
CA ALA A 62 -2.70 5.38 11.85
C ALA A 62 -4.19 5.74 12.00
N ARG A 63 -5.07 4.81 11.60
CA ARG A 63 -6.48 4.87 11.99
C ARG A 63 -6.51 4.94 13.51
N LEU A 64 -6.77 6.15 14.01
CA LEU A 64 -7.04 6.43 15.41
C LEU A 64 -8.43 5.88 15.75
N PHE A 65 -8.59 4.56 15.72
CA PHE A 65 -9.76 3.86 16.24
C PHE A 65 -9.63 3.73 17.76
N LEU A 66 -9.61 4.85 18.46
CA LEU A 66 -9.68 4.91 19.92
C LEU A 66 -10.47 6.15 20.34
N LEU A 67 -11.82 6.07 20.29
CA LEU A 67 -12.69 6.58 21.37
C LEU A 67 -14.18 6.24 21.13
N PHE A 68 -14.56 5.02 21.47
CA PHE A 68 -15.86 4.73 22.10
C PHE A 68 -15.54 3.79 23.26
N PRO A 69 -15.66 4.27 24.51
CA PRO A 69 -16.76 3.85 25.36
C PRO A 69 -17.45 5.08 25.97
N GLY A 70 -18.78 5.15 25.94
CA GLY A 70 -19.58 4.68 27.08
C GLY A 70 -20.12 5.89 27.82
#